data_AF-A0A5K7XBN9-F1
#
_entry.id   AF-A0A5K7XBN9-F1
#
_cell.length_a   1.000
_cell.length_b   1.000
_cell.length_c   1.000
_cell.angle_alpha   90.00
_cell.angle_beta   90.00
_cell.angle_gamma   90.00
#
_symmetry.space_group_name_H-M   'P 1'
#
loop_
_entity.id
_entity.type
_entity.pdbx_description
1 polymer ?
#
loop_
_entity_poly.entity_id
_entity_poly.type
_entity_poly.pdbx_seq_one_letter_code
_entity_poly.pdbx_strand_id
1 'polypeptide(L)'
;MRFEPLRSLDMARSHYRRNEESAAANEIDKATSWLKLAESTASPADKEKLTSVASELSTLAKDIRSGDIVAAEKLDGELGKAAQALAGWHYSRAKDAQGKNNDADAGHDLELAAAYLQHAANSAHVEFGPDVQEVITRTYRHGKLTSESATVQHDNLGKDLQQIEKAIHDLGEQMVKAAKVAKS
;
A
#
# COMPACT_ATOMS: atom_id res chain seq x y z
N MET A 1 1.21 -20.14 3.39
CA MET A 1 1.00 -19.09 4.42
C MET A 1 1.09 -17.74 3.71
N ARG A 2 -0.04 -17.07 3.47
CA ARG A 2 -0.08 -15.67 3.00
C ARG A 2 0.28 -14.79 4.20
N PHE A 3 1.53 -14.36 4.30
CA PHE A 3 1.90 -13.27 5.20
C PHE A 3 1.64 -11.98 4.45
N GLU A 4 0.57 -11.28 4.82
CA GLU A 4 0.07 -10.12 4.09
C GLU A 4 0.41 -8.85 4.90
N PRO A 5 1.31 -7.96 4.40
CA PRO A 5 1.70 -6.73 5.09
C PRO A 5 0.52 -5.87 5.54
N LEU A 6 -0.60 -5.89 4.80
CA LEU A 6 -1.86 -5.23 5.19
C LEU A 6 -2.30 -5.58 6.61
N ARG A 7 -2.26 -6.86 6.98
CA ARG A 7 -2.65 -7.30 8.32
C ARG A 7 -1.77 -6.66 9.38
N SER A 8 -0.47 -6.57 9.15
CA SER A 8 0.45 -5.94 10.10
C SER A 8 0.19 -4.44 10.23
N LEU A 9 -0.13 -3.74 9.13
CA LEU A 9 -0.52 -2.32 9.19
C LEU A 9 -1.83 -2.12 10.00
N ASP A 10 -2.84 -2.97 9.80
CA ASP A 10 -4.10 -2.91 10.55
C ASP A 10 -3.92 -3.24 12.03
N MET A 11 -3.12 -4.28 12.32
CA MET A 11 -2.84 -4.69 13.69
C MET A 11 -2.01 -3.65 14.43
N ALA A 12 -1.07 -2.98 13.76
CA ALA A 12 -0.31 -1.87 14.35
C ALA A 12 -1.24 -0.76 14.85
N ARG A 13 -2.16 -0.28 14.00
CA ARG A 13 -3.19 0.70 14.38
C ARG A 13 -4.06 0.20 15.53
N SER A 14 -4.50 -1.05 15.44
CA SER A 14 -5.41 -1.64 16.43
C SER A 14 -4.76 -1.79 17.81
N HIS A 15 -3.50 -2.22 17.88
CA HIS A 15 -2.72 -2.31 19.11
C HIS A 15 -2.45 -0.92 19.70
N TYR A 16 -2.06 0.05 18.87
CA TYR A 16 -1.77 1.40 19.35
C TYR A 16 -3.00 2.05 20.01
N ARG A 17 -4.19 1.91 19.41
CA ARG A 17 -5.46 2.40 20.00
C ARG A 17 -5.86 1.71 21.31
N ARG A 18 -5.27 0.55 21.61
CA ARG A 18 -5.50 -0.20 22.85
C ARG A 18 -4.41 0.04 23.89
N ASN A 19 -3.50 0.99 23.65
CA ASN A 19 -2.33 1.25 24.49
C ASN A 19 -1.46 -0.02 24.64
N GLU A 20 -1.33 -0.77 23.54
CA GLU A 20 -0.47 -1.95 23.44
C GLU A 20 0.77 -1.57 22.61
N GLU A 21 1.55 -0.58 23.05
CA GLU A 21 2.61 0.07 22.26
C GLU A 21 3.67 -0.92 21.77
N SER A 22 4.08 -1.84 22.64
CA SER A 22 5.04 -2.89 22.27
C SER A 22 4.49 -3.80 21.16
N ALA A 23 3.20 -4.12 21.19
CA ALA A 23 2.57 -4.93 20.14
C ALA A 23 2.42 -4.13 18.84
N ALA A 24 2.07 -2.84 18.93
CA ALA A 24 1.99 -1.95 17.78
C ALA A 24 3.35 -1.81 17.08
N ALA A 25 4.41 -1.54 17.82
CA ALA A 25 5.77 -1.44 17.30
C ALA A 25 6.23 -2.74 16.61
N ASN A 26 5.90 -3.90 17.20
CA ASN A 26 6.24 -5.20 16.59
C ASN A 26 5.51 -5.44 15.26
N GLU A 27 4.26 -4.99 15.12
CA GLU A 27 3.54 -5.06 13.85
C GLU A 27 4.11 -4.07 12.81
N ILE A 28 4.55 -2.89 13.23
CA ILE A 28 5.27 -1.94 12.35
C ILE A 28 6.60 -2.52 11.87
N ASP A 29 7.34 -3.23 12.73
CA ASP A 29 8.59 -3.90 12.34
C ASP A 29 8.36 -5.02 11.30
N LYS A 30 7.24 -5.74 11.40
CA LYS A 30 6.83 -6.72 10.38
C LYS A 30 6.53 -6.03 9.05
N ALA A 31 5.74 -4.96 9.05
CA ALA A 31 5.46 -4.18 7.85
C ALA A 31 6.76 -3.59 7.23
N THR A 32 7.67 -3.11 8.06
CA THR A 32 8.99 -2.63 7.65
C THR A 32 9.83 -3.73 6.98
N SER A 33 9.79 -4.95 7.51
CA SER A 33 10.50 -6.09 6.92
C SER A 33 9.96 -6.42 5.53
N TRP A 34 8.65 -6.28 5.33
CA TRP A 34 8.02 -6.43 4.02
C TRP A 34 8.43 -5.35 3.03
N LEU A 35 8.49 -4.09 3.46
CA LEU A 35 8.98 -3.00 2.60
C LEU A 35 10.42 -3.25 2.13
N LYS A 36 11.30 -3.74 3.02
CA LYS A 36 12.69 -4.11 2.68
C LYS A 36 12.76 -5.30 1.72
N LEU A 37 11.86 -6.27 1.87
CA LEU A 37 11.77 -7.38 0.91
C LEU A 37 11.32 -6.87 -0.46
N ALA A 38 10.29 -6.02 -0.51
CA ALA A 38 9.83 -5.39 -1.73
C ALA A 38 10.97 -4.60 -2.40
N GLU A 39 11.68 -3.77 -1.62
CA GLU A 39 12.83 -2.98 -2.05
C GLU A 39 13.90 -3.85 -2.73
N SER A 40 14.22 -5.02 -2.17
CA SER A 40 15.27 -5.90 -2.71
C SER A 40 15.00 -6.39 -4.14
N THR A 41 13.73 -6.40 -4.55
CA THR A 41 13.27 -6.85 -5.88
C THR A 41 12.73 -5.71 -6.75
N ALA A 42 12.68 -4.49 -6.22
CA ALA A 42 12.03 -3.37 -6.85
C ALA A 42 12.88 -2.72 -7.96
N SER A 43 12.20 -2.00 -8.86
CA SER A 43 12.84 -1.10 -9.82
C SER A 43 13.60 0.02 -9.09
N PRO A 44 14.59 0.68 -9.71
CA PRO A 44 15.27 1.82 -9.09
C PRO A 44 14.33 2.93 -8.60
N ALA A 45 13.25 3.21 -9.34
CA ALA A 45 12.27 4.23 -8.99
C ALA A 45 11.45 3.84 -7.74
N ASP A 46 11.05 2.58 -7.62
CA ASP A 46 10.29 2.10 -6.47
C ASP A 46 11.16 1.91 -5.23
N LYS A 47 12.46 1.57 -5.42
CA LYS A 47 13.42 1.36 -4.33
C LYS A 47 13.53 2.56 -3.41
N GLU A 48 13.76 3.76 -3.95
CA GLU A 48 13.94 4.97 -3.14
C GLU A 48 12.75 5.21 -2.21
N LYS A 49 11.54 5.06 -2.75
CA LYS A 49 10.29 5.24 -2.01
C LYS A 49 10.12 4.18 -0.91
N LEU A 50 10.38 2.91 -1.23
CA LEU A 50 10.30 1.81 -0.27
C LEU A 50 11.34 1.98 0.85
N THR A 51 12.58 2.36 0.53
CA THR A 51 13.66 2.61 1.51
C THR A 51 13.32 3.77 2.44
N SER A 52 12.80 4.87 1.88
CA SER A 52 12.38 6.04 2.67
C SER A 52 11.29 5.67 3.66
N VAL A 53 10.20 5.04 3.19
CA VAL A 53 9.07 4.68 4.06
C VAL A 53 9.44 3.60 5.08
N ALA A 54 10.30 2.64 4.72
CA ALA A 54 10.82 1.65 5.68
C ALA A 54 11.62 2.33 6.81
N SER A 55 12.36 3.40 6.50
CA SER A 55 13.12 4.18 7.48
C SER A 55 12.21 5.02 8.38
N GLU A 56 11.17 5.63 7.82
CA GLU A 56 10.13 6.36 8.58
C GLU A 56 9.40 5.42 9.54
N LEU A 57 8.96 4.24 9.09
CA LEU A 57 8.33 3.23 9.95
C LEU A 57 9.28 2.70 11.03
N SER A 58 10.56 2.49 10.71
CA SER A 58 11.56 2.06 11.70
C SER A 58 11.73 3.09 12.82
N THR A 59 11.65 4.39 12.48
CA THR A 59 11.68 5.48 13.46
C THR A 59 10.39 5.48 14.29
N LEU A 60 9.23 5.38 13.63
CA LEU A 60 7.93 5.33 14.30
C LEU A 60 7.83 4.18 15.30
N ALA A 61 8.32 2.99 14.95
CA ALA A 61 8.35 1.83 15.86
C ALA A 61 9.26 2.06 17.07
N LYS A 62 10.36 2.83 16.90
CA LYS A 62 11.23 3.22 18.01
C LYS A 62 10.53 4.21 18.94
N ASP A 63 9.96 5.28 18.38
CA ASP A 63 9.22 6.31 19.13
C ASP A 63 8.10 5.67 19.99
N ILE A 64 7.29 4.78 19.38
CA ILE A 64 6.21 4.07 20.07
C ILE A 64 6.77 3.19 21.20
N ARG A 65 7.90 2.52 20.96
CA ARG A 65 8.52 1.62 21.95
C ARG A 65 9.18 2.38 23.11
N SER A 66 9.68 3.59 22.89
CA SER A 66 10.18 4.48 23.96
C SER A 66 9.06 5.09 24.79
N GLY A 67 7.79 4.92 24.40
CA GLY A 67 6.65 5.54 25.06
C GLY A 67 6.46 6.99 24.66
N ASP A 68 7.07 7.43 23.55
CA ASP A 68 6.84 8.77 23.02
C ASP A 68 5.39 8.86 22.52
N ILE A 69 4.73 9.95 22.87
CA ILE A 69 3.35 10.19 22.44
C ILE A 69 3.37 10.47 20.93
N VAL A 70 2.87 9.51 20.16
CA VAL A 70 2.65 9.65 18.73
C VAL A 70 1.20 10.05 18.48
N ALA A 71 0.99 11.18 17.81
CA ALA A 71 -0.33 11.60 17.36
C ALA A 71 -0.96 10.52 16.45
N ALA A 72 -2.25 10.24 16.62
CA ALA A 72 -2.95 9.21 15.86
C ALA A 72 -2.82 9.48 14.35
N GLU A 73 -2.89 10.74 13.94
CA GLU A 73 -2.75 11.21 12.57
C GLU A 73 -1.35 10.95 12.01
N LYS A 74 -0.30 11.06 12.84
CA LYS A 74 1.07 10.71 12.44
C LYS A 74 1.16 9.20 12.18
N LEU A 75 0.68 8.37 13.11
CA LEU A 75 0.66 6.92 12.92
C LEU A 75 -0.10 6.54 11.64
N ASP A 76 -1.30 7.07 11.48
CA ASP A 76 -2.19 6.82 10.35
C ASP A 76 -1.58 7.25 9.01
N GLY A 77 -0.95 8.43 8.98
CA GLY A 77 -0.22 8.92 7.81
C GLY A 77 0.95 8.02 7.42
N GLU A 78 1.78 7.59 8.37
CA GLU A 78 2.93 6.72 8.10
C GLU A 78 2.49 5.30 7.65
N LEU A 79 1.46 4.73 8.26
CA LEU A 79 0.86 3.47 7.81
C LEU A 79 0.28 3.60 6.40
N GLY A 80 -0.35 4.73 6.10
CA GLY A 80 -0.89 5.02 4.77
C GLY A 80 0.21 5.13 3.71
N LYS A 81 1.34 5.79 4.01
CA LYS A 81 2.49 5.86 3.09
C LYS A 81 3.07 4.48 2.80
N ALA A 82 3.15 3.62 3.83
CA ALA A 82 3.62 2.24 3.67
C ALA A 82 2.73 1.44 2.72
N ALA A 83 1.41 1.53 2.91
CA ALA A 83 0.46 0.90 2.01
C ALA A 83 0.58 1.48 0.58
N GLN A 84 0.71 2.80 0.41
CA GLN A 84 0.84 3.43 -0.90
C GLN A 84 2.15 3.06 -1.63
N ALA A 85 3.25 2.87 -0.90
CA ALA A 85 4.51 2.37 -1.46
C ALA A 85 4.38 0.91 -1.93
N LEU A 86 3.73 0.06 -1.14
CA LEU A 86 3.45 -1.34 -1.52
C LEU A 86 2.50 -1.43 -2.72
N ALA A 87 1.49 -0.56 -2.82
CA ALA A 87 0.63 -0.46 -3.98
C ALA A 87 1.43 -0.16 -5.26
N GLY A 88 2.38 0.79 -5.19
CA GLY A 88 3.29 1.11 -6.30
C GLY A 88 4.16 -0.08 -6.72
N TRP A 89 4.76 -0.78 -5.76
CA TRP A 89 5.56 -1.97 -6.04
C TRP A 89 4.77 -3.09 -6.72
N HIS A 90 3.56 -3.38 -6.23
CA HIS A 90 2.67 -4.36 -6.85
C HIS A 90 2.21 -3.92 -8.25
N TYR A 91 1.92 -2.64 -8.45
CA TYR A 91 1.63 -2.10 -9.79
C TYR A 91 2.78 -2.35 -10.77
N SER A 92 4.03 -2.03 -10.40
CA SER A 92 5.20 -2.27 -11.23
C SER A 92 5.35 -3.75 -11.60
N ARG A 93 5.14 -4.66 -10.63
CA ARG A 93 5.17 -6.10 -10.87
C ARG A 93 4.05 -6.56 -11.81
N ALA A 94 2.85 -6.01 -11.68
CA ALA A 94 1.74 -6.31 -12.57
C ALA A 94 2.04 -5.90 -14.02
N LYS A 95 2.67 -4.74 -14.24
CA LYS A 95 3.15 -4.33 -15.57
C LYS A 95 4.19 -5.30 -16.13
N ASP A 96 5.18 -5.68 -15.31
CA ASP A 96 6.24 -6.59 -15.72
C ASP A 96 5.70 -7.98 -16.08
N ALA A 97 4.74 -8.50 -15.31
CA ALA A 97 4.08 -9.77 -15.57
C ALA A 97 3.24 -9.70 -16.86
N GLN A 98 2.47 -8.62 -17.05
CA GLN A 98 1.71 -8.41 -18.29
C GLN A 98 2.66 -8.33 -19.51
N GLY A 99 3.78 -7.62 -19.41
CA GLY A 99 4.78 -7.54 -20.48
C GLY A 99 5.41 -8.89 -20.84
N LYS A 100 5.35 -9.87 -19.93
CA LYS A 100 5.78 -11.26 -20.13
C LYS A 100 4.64 -12.20 -20.54
N ASN A 101 3.45 -11.67 -20.80
CA ASN A 101 2.22 -12.44 -21.08
C ASN A 101 1.86 -13.42 -19.95
N ASN A 102 2.15 -13.06 -18.70
CA ASN A 102 1.76 -13.82 -17.52
C ASN A 102 0.60 -13.11 -16.82
N ASP A 103 -0.60 -13.29 -17.37
CA ASP A 103 -1.81 -12.62 -16.89
C ASP A 103 -2.21 -13.03 -15.48
N ALA A 104 -1.94 -14.27 -15.07
CA ALA A 104 -2.26 -14.75 -13.73
C ALA A 104 -1.50 -13.96 -12.66
N ASP A 105 -0.18 -13.81 -12.84
CA ASP A 105 0.65 -13.01 -11.93
C ASP A 105 0.31 -11.52 -12.04
N ALA A 106 0.05 -11.02 -13.25
CA ALA A 106 -0.34 -9.62 -13.45
C ALA A 106 -1.65 -9.28 -12.75
N GLY A 107 -2.65 -10.16 -12.84
CA GLY A 107 -3.93 -10.05 -12.15
C GLY A 107 -3.77 -10.11 -10.64
N HIS A 108 -2.94 -11.02 -10.14
CA HIS A 108 -2.69 -11.15 -8.70
C HIS A 108 -2.01 -9.90 -8.12
N ASP A 109 -0.95 -9.41 -8.77
CA ASP A 109 -0.27 -8.20 -8.33
C ASP A 109 -1.18 -6.96 -8.48
N LEU A 110 -2.06 -6.92 -9.48
CA LEU A 110 -3.04 -5.85 -9.63
C LEU A 110 -4.12 -5.86 -8.54
N GLU A 111 -4.59 -7.05 -8.13
CA GLU A 111 -5.49 -7.22 -6.98
C GLU A 111 -4.85 -6.62 -5.71
N LEU A 112 -3.58 -6.96 -5.47
CA LEU A 112 -2.84 -6.46 -4.30
C LEU A 112 -2.61 -4.95 -4.38
N ALA A 113 -2.26 -4.41 -5.55
CA ALA A 113 -2.10 -2.97 -5.74
C ALA A 113 -3.39 -2.20 -5.37
N ALA A 114 -4.55 -2.69 -5.82
CA ALA A 114 -5.85 -2.09 -5.47
C ALA A 114 -6.17 -2.20 -3.97
N ALA A 115 -5.89 -3.34 -3.34
CA ALA A 115 -6.11 -3.55 -1.91
C ALA A 115 -5.25 -2.60 -1.05
N TYR A 116 -3.96 -2.48 -1.38
CA TYR A 116 -3.05 -1.55 -0.70
C TYR A 116 -3.44 -0.09 -0.93
N LEU A 117 -3.92 0.26 -2.12
CA LEU A 117 -4.36 1.62 -2.41
C LEU A 117 -5.58 2.02 -1.56
N GLN A 118 -6.55 1.12 -1.43
CA GLN A 118 -7.70 1.34 -0.55
C GLN A 118 -7.28 1.47 0.91
N HIS A 119 -6.36 0.62 1.36
CA HIS A 119 -5.81 0.69 2.73
C HIS A 119 -5.10 2.01 2.99
N ALA A 120 -4.30 2.47 2.04
CA ALA A 120 -3.57 3.73 2.13
C ALA A 120 -4.52 4.93 2.27
N ALA A 121 -5.58 4.97 1.46
CA ALA A 121 -6.59 6.03 1.52
C ALA A 121 -7.36 6.02 2.85
N ASN A 122 -7.83 4.85 3.28
CA ASN A 122 -8.50 4.70 4.58
C ASN A 122 -7.57 5.10 5.74
N SER A 123 -6.29 4.78 5.63
CA SER A 123 -5.30 5.12 6.65
C SER A 123 -4.99 6.60 6.69
N ALA A 124 -4.92 7.26 5.54
CA ALA A 124 -4.66 8.69 5.48
C ALA A 124 -5.93 9.56 5.66
N HIS A 125 -7.09 8.95 5.94
CA HIS A 125 -8.40 9.62 5.96
C HIS A 125 -8.68 10.42 4.68
N VAL A 126 -8.24 9.88 3.55
CA VAL A 126 -8.47 10.45 2.22
C VAL A 126 -9.65 9.73 1.58
N GLU A 127 -10.71 10.47 1.29
CA GLU A 127 -11.86 9.95 0.55
C GLU A 127 -11.61 10.08 -0.96
N PHE A 128 -11.63 8.94 -1.65
CA PHE A 128 -11.66 8.95 -3.10
C PHE A 128 -13.05 9.39 -3.60
N GLY A 129 -13.06 10.16 -4.69
CA GLY A 129 -14.30 10.36 -5.44
C GLY A 129 -14.87 9.03 -5.97
N PRO A 130 -16.18 8.96 -6.23
CA PRO A 130 -16.88 7.73 -6.61
C PRO A 130 -16.23 7.03 -7.83
N ASP A 131 -15.78 7.80 -8.82
CA ASP A 131 -15.11 7.28 -10.02
C ASP A 131 -13.83 6.51 -9.68
N VAL A 132 -13.00 7.04 -8.78
CA VAL A 132 -11.74 6.39 -8.37
C VAL A 132 -12.03 5.16 -7.51
N GLN A 133 -13.05 5.22 -6.66
CA GLN A 133 -13.46 4.09 -5.85
C GLN A 133 -14.06 2.95 -6.69
N GLU A 134 -14.78 3.28 -7.76
CA GLU A 134 -15.24 2.32 -8.76
C GLU A 134 -14.04 1.66 -9.46
N VAL A 135 -13.05 2.46 -9.90
CA VAL A 135 -11.80 1.94 -10.49
C VAL A 135 -11.14 0.94 -9.55
N ILE A 136 -10.91 1.30 -8.28
CA ILE A 136 -10.25 0.41 -7.31
C ILE A 136 -11.06 -0.89 -7.14
N THR A 137 -12.37 -0.78 -6.99
CA THR A 137 -13.26 -1.93 -6.81
C THR A 137 -13.26 -2.84 -8.04
N ARG A 138 -13.36 -2.25 -9.24
CA ARG A 138 -13.34 -2.97 -10.51
C ARG A 138 -12.00 -3.67 -10.70
N THR A 139 -10.90 -2.95 -10.49
CA THR A 139 -9.55 -3.48 -10.67
C THR A 139 -9.26 -4.60 -9.67
N TYR A 140 -9.70 -4.49 -8.42
CA TYR A 140 -9.61 -5.57 -7.45
C TYR A 140 -10.33 -6.83 -7.93
N ARG A 141 -11.59 -6.69 -8.38
CA ARG A 141 -12.38 -7.82 -8.88
C ARG A 141 -11.78 -8.43 -10.14
N HIS A 142 -11.33 -7.59 -11.07
CA HIS A 142 -10.75 -8.03 -12.32
C HIS A 142 -9.41 -8.73 -12.09
N GLY A 143 -8.52 -8.15 -11.27
CA GLY A 143 -7.25 -8.78 -10.87
C GLY A 143 -7.46 -10.16 -10.25
N LYS A 144 -8.42 -10.28 -9.33
CA LYS A 144 -8.82 -11.57 -8.74
C LYS A 144 -9.29 -12.57 -9.81
N LEU A 145 -10.23 -12.17 -10.68
CA LEU A 145 -10.73 -13.03 -11.75
C LEU A 145 -9.63 -13.49 -12.70
N THR A 146 -8.73 -12.59 -13.11
CA THR A 146 -7.59 -12.90 -13.99
C THR A 146 -6.60 -13.83 -13.31
N SER A 147 -6.34 -13.64 -12.01
CA SER A 147 -5.46 -14.53 -11.24
C SER A 147 -6.03 -15.95 -11.10
N GLU A 148 -7.36 -16.08 -11.08
CA GLU A 148 -8.08 -17.34 -10.90
C GLU A 148 -8.50 -18.01 -12.23
N SER A 149 -8.52 -17.28 -13.35
CA SER A 149 -9.08 -17.74 -14.64
C SER A 149 -8.21 -17.38 -15.84
N ALA A 150 -7.93 -18.35 -16.71
CA ALA A 150 -7.10 -18.19 -17.92
C ALA A 150 -7.81 -17.51 -19.13
N THR A 151 -9.04 -17.00 -18.97
CA THR A 151 -9.91 -16.58 -20.10
C THR A 151 -10.23 -15.09 -20.14
N VAL A 152 -9.54 -14.26 -19.37
CA VAL A 152 -9.77 -12.81 -19.36
C VAL A 152 -9.13 -12.15 -20.60
N GLN A 153 -9.85 -11.23 -21.24
CA GLN A 153 -9.32 -10.48 -22.40
C GLN A 153 -8.23 -9.47 -21.96
N HIS A 154 -7.03 -9.59 -22.53
CA HIS A 154 -5.87 -8.73 -22.28
C HIS A 154 -6.16 -7.21 -22.37
N ASP A 155 -7.05 -6.77 -23.26
CA ASP A 155 -7.36 -5.34 -23.49
C ASP A 155 -7.91 -4.63 -22.24
N ASN A 156 -8.53 -5.36 -21.32
CA ASN A 156 -9.06 -4.79 -20.08
C ASN A 156 -7.96 -4.63 -19.02
N LEU A 157 -6.94 -5.50 -19.02
CA LEU A 157 -5.86 -5.46 -18.03
C LEU A 157 -4.98 -4.21 -18.22
N GLY A 158 -4.65 -3.86 -19.47
CA GLY A 158 -3.90 -2.65 -19.78
C GLY A 158 -4.61 -1.36 -19.34
N LYS A 159 -5.94 -1.29 -19.46
CA LYS A 159 -6.73 -0.15 -18.99
C LYS A 159 -6.76 -0.06 -17.47
N ASP A 160 -6.92 -1.18 -16.78
CA ASP A 160 -6.94 -1.20 -15.32
C ASP A 160 -5.60 -0.80 -14.71
N LEU A 161 -4.49 -1.21 -15.33
CA LEU A 161 -3.15 -0.76 -14.95
C LEU A 161 -3.01 0.77 -15.02
N GLN A 162 -3.42 1.39 -16.12
CA GLN A 162 -3.35 2.85 -16.28
C GLN A 162 -4.19 3.59 -15.23
N GLN A 163 -5.37 3.07 -14.92
CA GLN A 163 -6.25 3.68 -13.95
C GLN A 163 -5.72 3.55 -12.52
N ILE A 164 -5.12 2.41 -12.18
CA ILE A 164 -4.46 2.24 -10.87
C ILE A 164 -3.21 3.10 -10.75
N GLU A 165 -2.40 3.25 -11.80
CA GLU A 165 -1.25 4.16 -11.80
C GLU A 165 -1.68 5.59 -11.44
N LYS A 166 -2.73 6.09 -12.12
CA LYS A 166 -3.30 7.40 -11.85
C LYS A 166 -3.80 7.50 -10.41
N ALA A 167 -4.51 6.49 -9.91
CA ALA A 167 -5.05 6.50 -8.56
C ALA A 167 -3.94 6.46 -7.47
N ILE A 168 -2.85 5.73 -7.70
CA ILE A 168 -1.65 5.71 -6.82
C ILE A 168 -0.99 7.09 -6.77
N HIS A 169 -0.86 7.75 -7.93
CA HIS A 169 -0.30 9.09 -8.03
C HIS A 169 -1.19 10.13 -7.32
N ASP A 170 -2.48 10.16 -7.65
CA ASP A 170 -3.46 11.09 -7.08
C ASP A 170 -3.57 10.95 -5.56
N LEU A 171 -3.52 9.71 -5.04
CA LEU A 171 -3.49 9.49 -3.60
C LEU A 171 -2.23 10.07 -2.96
N GLY A 172 -1.05 9.83 -3.57
CA GLY A 172 0.21 10.36 -3.07
C GLY A 172 0.18 11.88 -2.91
N GLU A 173 -0.36 12.59 -3.90
CA GLU A 173 -0.52 14.05 -3.80
C GLU A 173 -1.49 14.48 -2.69
N GLN A 174 -2.62 13.78 -2.55
CA GLN A 174 -3.63 14.08 -1.53
C GLN A 174 -3.08 13.86 -0.11
N MET A 175 -2.33 12.79 0.09
CA MET A 175 -1.67 12.50 1.36
C MET A 175 -0.65 13.57 1.74
N VAL A 176 0.13 14.08 0.77
CA VAL A 176 1.07 15.20 0.99
C VAL A 176 0.32 16.47 1.38
N LYS A 177 -0.84 16.76 0.75
CA LYS A 177 -1.69 17.91 1.10
C LYS A 177 -2.26 17.77 2.51
N ALA A 178 -2.82 16.61 2.86
CA ALA A 178 -3.37 16.34 4.18
C ALA A 178 -2.31 16.50 5.29
N ALA A 179 -1.09 15.98 5.07
CA ALA A 179 0.01 16.09 6.01
C ALA A 179 0.50 17.54 6.24
N LYS A 180 0.31 18.45 5.28
CA LYS A 180 0.63 19.87 5.44
C LYS A 180 -0.39 20.58 6.32
N VAL A 181 -1.68 20.27 6.14
CA VAL A 181 -2.78 20.86 6.95
C VAL A 181 -2.70 20.42 8.40
N ALA A 182 -2.31 19.17 8.68
CA ALA A 182 -2.17 18.68 10.06
C ALA A 182 -1.01 19.34 10.85
N LYS A 183 -0.10 20.06 10.18
CA LYS A 183 1.05 20.75 10.81
C LYS A 183 0.83 22.25 11.01
N SER A 184 -0.25 22.81 10.50
CA SER A 184 -0.63 24.23 10.57
C SER A 184 -1.71 24.47 11.61
#